data_AF-A0A7X9FQG7-F1
#
_entry.id   AF-A0A7X9FQG7-F1
#
_cell.length_a   1.000
_cell.length_b   1.000
_cell.length_c   1.000
_cell.angle_alpha   90.00
_cell.angle_beta   90.00
_cell.angle_gamma   90.00
#
_symmetry.space_group_name_H-M   'P 1'
#
loop_
_entity.id
_entity.type
_entity.pdbx_description
1 polymer ?
#
loop_
_entity_poly.entity_id
_entity_poly.type
_entity_poly.pdbx_seq_one_letter_code
_entity_poly.pdbx_strand_id
1 'polypeptide(L)'
;FIHYIDIDWPDLFRPILTTKTNFFNRIRIRREVIPIIFVPGMMGSRLKRGKEIVWDPDREIMCMLLKYGGFWNTPAQRKKMLIGEKFDPGYLQVSEDDTKHNKMFTSEADPGRESRGWGGVYWGAYGGLLEELQDYNWNKPVSSDDKDKKKELAGKCFEFPVHAFGYNWTDSNYNSGKNLANKIEEIIDGYKTKERLCKYVILVTHSMGGLVARSACVLHGAQDNVLGVIHGVQPAVGAAAAYWRMKAGFERTGIASTISAWVLGTNGEEVTCILGNAPGGLELLPTKDYTQNDGGKQWLHITLQDGKEISLPQYDPYSEIYRIGENINIATQKKDASFWRLVNPDWLDPKNSGKIPDSHDPANHFKEPWDEYVKCLDKACALHEGLKTRIHNSTYQFYSSGISTVDKITFKHEEFLFRKQYAFGTGYSEPASRASFRGESTMFADMNHQEIASTLPQPQKTFVACMCKVSDFREGGDGTVPESSGSALRGDGSIIISGMRKYDHQDVYKKREARDFIVTAIRNLALKLIIEKVKEGYVDTAKW
;
A
#
# COMPACT_ATOMS: atom_id res chain seq x y z
N PHE A 1 56.23 5.77 14.46
CA PHE A 1 55.35 4.89 15.26
C PHE A 1 53.93 5.46 15.25
N ILE A 2 52.93 4.63 14.93
CA ILE A 2 51.51 5.03 14.95
C ILE A 2 50.91 4.58 16.28
N HIS A 3 50.26 5.51 16.99
CA HIS A 3 49.50 5.22 18.21
C HIS A 3 48.01 5.19 17.86
N TYR A 4 47.37 4.03 18.00
CA TYR A 4 45.94 3.89 17.72
C TYR A 4 45.10 4.25 18.94
N ILE A 5 44.04 5.02 18.73
CA ILE A 5 43.08 5.41 19.76
C ILE A 5 41.70 4.97 19.29
N ASP A 6 41.08 4.04 20.00
CA ASP A 6 39.73 3.56 19.73
C ASP A 6 38.73 4.37 20.57
N ILE A 7 37.72 4.93 19.91
CA ILE A 7 36.66 5.72 20.54
C ILE A 7 35.29 5.32 19.99
N ASP A 8 34.23 5.50 20.77
CA ASP A 8 32.87 5.44 20.25
C ASP A 8 32.51 6.76 19.55
N TRP A 9 31.57 6.73 18.62
CA TRP A 9 31.21 7.92 17.84
C TRP A 9 30.86 9.18 18.67
N PRO A 10 30.18 9.11 19.85
CA PRO A 10 29.87 10.31 20.61
C PRO A 10 31.12 11.02 21.14
N ASP A 11 32.21 10.27 21.38
CA ASP A 11 33.46 10.81 21.90
C ASP A 11 34.23 11.62 20.85
N LEU A 12 33.85 11.55 19.57
CA LEU A 12 34.38 12.42 18.51
C LEU A 12 34.18 13.91 18.85
N PHE A 13 33.16 14.22 19.64
CA PHE A 13 32.79 15.59 20.00
C PHE A 13 33.34 16.01 21.37
N ARG A 14 34.22 15.20 21.98
CA ARG A 14 34.83 15.46 23.30
C ARG A 14 36.36 15.55 23.19
N PRO A 15 37.06 16.18 24.17
CA PRO A 15 38.51 16.14 24.22
C PRO A 15 39.05 14.70 24.32
N ILE A 16 39.94 14.32 23.40
CA ILE A 16 40.59 12.99 23.40
C ILE A 16 41.85 13.06 24.28
N LEU A 17 41.75 12.53 25.50
CA LEU A 17 42.80 12.65 26.53
C LEU A 17 43.93 11.61 26.41
N THR A 18 43.80 10.62 25.53
CA THR A 18 44.72 9.47 25.43
C THR A 18 45.82 9.64 24.37
N THR A 19 46.05 10.86 23.87
CA THR A 19 47.10 11.11 22.86
C THR A 19 48.51 10.96 23.43
N LYS A 20 49.45 10.50 22.59
CA LYS A 20 50.88 10.39 22.96
C LYS A 20 51.73 11.39 22.17
N THR A 21 52.61 12.10 22.87
CA THR A 21 53.63 12.97 22.28
C THR A 21 54.67 12.14 21.53
N ASN A 22 55.18 12.64 20.39
CA ASN A 22 56.14 11.96 19.50
C ASN A 22 55.60 10.73 18.73
N PHE A 23 54.29 10.52 18.71
CA PHE A 23 53.62 9.50 17.88
C PHE A 23 52.66 10.15 16.89
N PHE A 24 52.46 9.51 15.73
CA PHE A 24 51.30 9.80 14.90
C PHE A 24 50.07 9.16 15.54
N ASN A 25 49.22 9.96 16.17
CA ASN A 25 47.98 9.48 16.78
C ASN A 25 46.93 9.25 15.67
N ARG A 26 46.43 8.02 15.56
CA ARG A 26 45.39 7.64 14.59
C ARG A 26 44.14 7.20 15.31
N ILE A 27 43.07 7.98 15.15
CA ILE A 27 41.77 7.71 15.76
C ILE A 27 41.00 6.70 14.91
N ARG A 28 40.47 5.66 15.56
CA ARG A 28 39.54 4.70 14.97
C ARG A 28 38.20 4.86 15.69
N ILE A 29 37.18 5.22 14.92
CA ILE A 29 35.85 5.50 15.45
C ILE A 29 35.01 4.25 15.30
N ARG A 30 34.49 3.73 16.41
CA ARG A 30 33.45 2.72 16.40
C ARG A 30 32.12 3.40 16.09
N ARG A 31 31.63 3.16 14.88
CA ARG A 31 30.37 3.71 14.40
C ARG A 31 29.17 2.95 14.95
N GLU A 32 28.09 3.67 15.21
CA GLU A 32 26.80 3.07 15.55
C GLU A 32 26.07 2.60 14.28
N VAL A 33 25.49 1.41 14.34
CA VAL A 33 24.67 0.86 13.27
C VAL A 33 23.26 1.40 13.43
N ILE A 34 22.73 2.02 12.38
CA ILE A 34 21.33 2.44 12.28
C ILE A 34 20.76 1.74 11.05
N PRO A 35 20.18 0.54 11.20
CA PRO A 35 19.62 -0.20 10.08
C PRO A 35 18.52 0.60 9.39
N ILE A 36 18.55 0.65 8.06
CA ILE A 36 17.43 1.13 7.26
C ILE A 36 16.55 -0.08 6.96
N ILE A 37 15.27 -0.05 7.35
CA ILE A 37 14.32 -1.11 7.03
C ILE A 37 13.33 -0.58 6.00
N PHE A 38 13.40 -1.16 4.80
CA PHE A 38 12.45 -0.87 3.73
C PHE A 38 11.18 -1.71 3.90
N VAL A 39 10.02 -1.06 3.81
CA VAL A 39 8.70 -1.70 3.86
C VAL A 39 7.98 -1.46 2.54
N PRO A 40 7.66 -2.50 1.74
CA PRO A 40 7.08 -2.35 0.42
C PRO A 40 5.61 -1.93 0.47
N GLY A 41 4.99 -1.73 -0.69
CA GLY A 41 3.56 -1.47 -0.80
C GLY A 41 2.72 -2.74 -0.88
N MET A 42 1.41 -2.55 -1.09
CA MET A 42 0.49 -3.63 -1.46
C MET A 42 1.01 -4.38 -2.68
N MET A 43 0.95 -5.71 -2.64
CA MET A 43 1.48 -6.61 -3.68
C MET A 43 3.00 -6.52 -3.92
N GLY A 44 3.71 -5.70 -3.14
CA GLY A 44 5.16 -5.49 -3.24
C GLY A 44 6.02 -6.50 -2.48
N SER A 45 5.42 -7.57 -1.95
CA SER A 45 6.13 -8.68 -1.28
C SER A 45 5.91 -9.97 -2.04
N ARG A 46 6.90 -10.88 -2.05
CA ARG A 46 6.82 -12.21 -2.66
C ARG A 46 6.20 -13.19 -1.67
N LEU A 47 5.08 -13.84 -2.03
CA LEU A 47 4.33 -14.72 -1.14
C LEU A 47 4.33 -16.18 -1.58
N LYS A 48 4.35 -17.06 -0.59
CA LYS A 48 4.29 -18.51 -0.73
C LYS A 48 3.20 -19.13 0.14
N ARG A 49 2.81 -20.34 -0.24
CA ARG A 49 1.95 -21.24 0.55
C ARG A 49 2.69 -22.56 0.72
N GLY A 50 3.09 -22.86 1.95
CA GLY A 50 4.03 -23.96 2.20
C GLY A 50 5.35 -23.73 1.45
N LYS A 51 5.65 -24.59 0.45
CA LYS A 51 6.83 -24.46 -0.42
C LYS A 51 6.52 -23.82 -1.79
N GLU A 52 5.26 -23.62 -2.12
CA GLU A 52 4.84 -23.11 -3.43
C GLU A 52 4.85 -21.58 -3.43
N ILE A 53 5.58 -20.96 -4.37
CA ILE A 53 5.48 -19.52 -4.61
C ILE A 53 4.15 -19.21 -5.30
N VAL A 54 3.23 -18.59 -4.56
CA VAL A 54 1.88 -18.24 -5.02
C VAL A 54 1.77 -16.81 -5.49
N TRP A 55 2.77 -15.97 -5.25
CA TRP A 55 2.81 -14.59 -5.69
C TRP A 55 4.25 -14.13 -5.80
N ASP A 56 4.65 -13.70 -6.99
CA ASP A 56 6.01 -13.22 -7.26
C ASP A 56 5.94 -12.11 -8.31
N PRO A 57 6.07 -10.84 -7.91
CA PRO A 57 5.94 -9.72 -8.84
C PRO A 57 7.14 -9.58 -9.80
N ASP A 58 8.27 -10.24 -9.52
CA ASP A 58 9.44 -10.26 -10.40
C ASP A 58 9.41 -11.39 -11.42
N ARG A 59 8.43 -12.30 -11.32
CA ARG A 59 8.32 -13.42 -12.23
C ARG A 59 8.03 -12.94 -13.65
N GLU A 60 8.57 -13.66 -14.63
CA GLU A 60 8.41 -13.32 -16.03
C GLU A 60 6.96 -13.04 -16.40
N ILE A 61 6.77 -11.98 -17.17
CA ILE A 61 5.47 -11.42 -17.52
C ILE A 61 4.55 -12.49 -18.17
N MET A 62 5.10 -13.38 -19.00
CA MET A 62 4.37 -14.51 -19.59
C MET A 62 3.96 -15.56 -18.57
N CYS A 63 4.79 -15.85 -17.57
CA CYS A 63 4.43 -16.76 -16.47
C CYS A 63 3.32 -16.17 -15.58
N MET A 64 3.32 -14.86 -15.35
CA MET A 64 2.25 -14.16 -14.63
C MET A 64 0.94 -14.18 -15.44
N LEU A 65 1.02 -13.96 -16.76
CA LEU A 65 -0.12 -14.11 -17.65
C LEU A 65 -0.69 -15.53 -17.60
N LEU A 66 0.16 -16.57 -17.70
CA LEU A 66 -0.31 -17.97 -17.65
C LEU A 66 -0.92 -18.35 -16.30
N LYS A 67 -0.36 -17.83 -15.19
CA LYS A 67 -0.79 -18.19 -13.83
C LYS A 67 -2.01 -17.41 -13.33
N TYR A 68 -2.21 -16.16 -13.76
CA TYR A 68 -3.33 -15.33 -13.30
C TYR A 68 -4.20 -14.79 -14.43
N GLY A 69 -3.62 -14.35 -15.55
CA GLY A 69 -4.35 -13.64 -16.61
C GLY A 69 -4.91 -14.49 -17.77
N GLY A 70 -4.67 -15.80 -17.78
CA GLY A 70 -5.17 -16.73 -18.80
C GLY A 70 -6.69 -16.94 -18.71
N PHE A 71 -7.36 -17.12 -19.85
CA PHE A 71 -8.83 -17.30 -19.91
C PHE A 71 -9.33 -18.56 -19.18
N TRP A 72 -8.41 -19.50 -18.88
CA TRP A 72 -8.67 -20.71 -18.10
C TRP A 72 -8.62 -20.49 -16.57
N ASN A 73 -8.13 -19.33 -16.10
CA ASN A 73 -8.05 -19.01 -14.67
C ASN A 73 -9.30 -18.21 -14.23
N THR A 74 -10.22 -18.90 -13.57
CA THR A 74 -11.47 -18.30 -13.07
C THR A 74 -11.24 -17.43 -11.83
N PRO A 75 -12.13 -16.46 -11.54
CA PRO A 75 -12.10 -15.70 -10.28
C PRO A 75 -11.99 -16.61 -9.04
N ALA A 76 -12.74 -17.71 -9.02
CA ALA A 76 -12.73 -18.71 -7.96
C ALA A 76 -11.35 -19.38 -7.74
N GLN A 77 -10.62 -19.66 -8.82
CA GLN A 77 -9.28 -20.24 -8.73
C GLN A 77 -8.26 -19.23 -8.18
N ARG A 78 -8.37 -17.94 -8.58
CA ARG A 78 -7.52 -16.87 -8.03
C ARG A 78 -7.79 -16.61 -6.55
N LYS A 79 -9.07 -16.54 -6.14
CA LYS A 79 -9.48 -16.47 -4.72
C LYS A 79 -8.88 -17.63 -3.94
N LYS A 80 -9.04 -18.87 -4.40
CA LYS A 80 -8.48 -20.05 -3.73
C LYS A 80 -6.95 -19.99 -3.59
N MET A 81 -6.25 -19.39 -4.55
CA MET A 81 -4.80 -19.28 -4.53
C MET A 81 -4.27 -18.22 -3.55
N LEU A 82 -4.93 -17.07 -3.47
CA LEU A 82 -4.45 -15.91 -2.69
C LEU A 82 -5.11 -15.77 -1.31
N ILE A 83 -6.33 -16.26 -1.16
CA ILE A 83 -7.16 -16.12 0.04
C ILE A 83 -7.45 -17.48 0.68
N GLY A 84 -7.71 -18.50 -0.13
CA GLY A 84 -8.23 -19.79 0.32
C GLY A 84 -9.76 -19.86 0.22
N GLU A 85 -10.38 -20.78 0.96
CA GLU A 85 -11.85 -20.85 1.04
C GLU A 85 -12.40 -19.70 1.89
N LYS A 86 -11.72 -19.41 3.01
CA LYS A 86 -11.91 -18.26 3.90
C LYS A 86 -10.57 -17.59 4.16
N PHE A 87 -10.61 -16.30 4.47
CA PHE A 87 -9.41 -15.57 4.83
C PHE A 87 -8.77 -16.10 6.10
N ASP A 88 -7.48 -16.42 6.04
CA ASP A 88 -6.63 -16.77 7.18
C ASP A 88 -5.29 -16.01 7.06
N PRO A 89 -4.89 -15.23 8.09
CA PRO A 89 -3.64 -14.47 8.06
C PRO A 89 -2.39 -15.35 7.86
N GLY A 90 -2.43 -16.62 8.31
CA GLY A 90 -1.35 -17.58 8.18
C GLY A 90 -1.34 -18.35 6.85
N TYR A 91 -2.33 -18.12 5.98
CA TYR A 91 -2.46 -18.83 4.71
C TYR A 91 -1.27 -18.58 3.78
N LEU A 92 -0.83 -17.33 3.72
CA LEU A 92 0.31 -16.88 2.92
C LEU A 92 1.43 -16.38 3.83
N GLN A 93 2.66 -16.66 3.42
CA GLN A 93 3.87 -16.21 4.11
C GLN A 93 4.81 -15.55 3.11
N VAL A 94 5.66 -14.66 3.60
CA VAL A 94 6.71 -14.05 2.78
C VAL A 94 7.74 -15.12 2.43
N SER A 95 8.19 -15.12 1.18
CA SER A 95 9.18 -16.08 0.69
C SER A 95 10.62 -15.63 0.99
N GLU A 96 11.01 -15.66 2.26
CA GLU A 96 12.36 -15.26 2.70
C GLU A 96 13.39 -16.41 2.68
N ASP A 97 12.95 -17.66 2.57
CA ASP A 97 13.78 -18.87 2.68
C ASP A 97 14.21 -19.48 1.33
N ASP A 98 13.96 -18.78 0.23
CA ASP A 98 14.40 -19.20 -1.11
C ASP A 98 15.88 -18.91 -1.32
N THR A 99 16.73 -19.78 -0.77
CA THR A 99 18.19 -19.66 -0.85
C THR A 99 18.73 -19.52 -2.27
N LYS A 100 18.08 -20.12 -3.28
CA LYS A 100 18.52 -20.00 -4.67
C LYS A 100 18.26 -18.60 -5.21
N HIS A 101 17.08 -18.05 -4.94
CA HIS A 101 16.73 -16.68 -5.29
C HIS A 101 17.60 -15.68 -4.51
N ASN A 102 17.76 -15.88 -3.20
CA ASN A 102 18.44 -14.91 -2.34
C ASN A 102 19.94 -14.76 -2.60
N LYS A 103 20.59 -15.81 -3.14
CA LYS A 103 22.00 -15.76 -3.53
C LYS A 103 22.32 -14.65 -4.51
N MET A 104 21.37 -14.22 -5.34
CA MET A 104 21.60 -13.15 -6.31
C MET A 104 21.84 -11.78 -5.66
N PHE A 105 21.49 -11.62 -4.39
CA PHE A 105 21.74 -10.39 -3.63
C PHE A 105 23.06 -10.42 -2.87
N THR A 106 23.77 -11.55 -2.82
CA THR A 106 25.07 -11.61 -2.15
C THR A 106 26.13 -10.85 -2.95
N SER A 107 27.09 -10.27 -2.25
CA SER A 107 28.31 -9.75 -2.86
C SER A 107 29.52 -10.19 -2.03
N GLU A 108 30.70 -10.27 -2.65
CA GLU A 108 31.94 -10.61 -1.93
C GLU A 108 32.21 -9.64 -0.77
N ALA A 109 31.82 -8.38 -0.93
CA ALA A 109 31.98 -7.33 0.08
C ALA A 109 30.90 -7.39 1.19
N ASP A 110 29.77 -8.05 0.96
CA ASP A 110 28.62 -8.09 1.88
C ASP A 110 27.89 -9.45 1.81
N PRO A 111 28.54 -10.55 2.26
CA PRO A 111 27.98 -11.89 2.15
C PRO A 111 26.71 -12.08 2.99
N GLY A 112 26.50 -11.26 4.01
CA GLY A 112 25.29 -11.31 4.85
C GLY A 112 24.04 -10.68 4.22
N ARG A 113 24.15 -10.08 3.03
CA ARG A 113 23.05 -9.34 2.38
C ARG A 113 21.82 -10.20 2.09
N GLU A 114 22.02 -11.48 1.76
CA GLU A 114 20.92 -12.43 1.51
C GLU A 114 19.99 -12.64 2.73
N SER A 115 20.49 -12.42 3.94
CA SER A 115 19.74 -12.54 5.19
C SER A 115 18.96 -11.30 5.59
N ARG A 116 19.04 -10.21 4.81
CA ARG A 116 18.40 -8.92 5.13
C ARG A 116 17.01 -8.75 4.51
N GLY A 117 16.38 -9.84 4.06
CA GLY A 117 14.99 -9.84 3.56
C GLY A 117 14.79 -9.33 2.13
N TRP A 118 15.86 -9.05 1.37
CA TRP A 118 15.77 -8.47 0.03
C TRP A 118 15.01 -9.35 -0.97
N GLY A 119 15.11 -10.67 -0.86
CA GLY A 119 14.35 -11.62 -1.70
C GLY A 119 12.86 -11.74 -1.37
N GLY A 120 12.41 -11.09 -0.30
CA GLY A 120 11.01 -11.05 0.10
C GLY A 120 10.21 -9.93 -0.56
N VAL A 121 10.85 -8.99 -1.27
CA VAL A 121 10.21 -7.78 -1.82
C VAL A 121 10.31 -7.70 -3.35
N TYR A 122 9.45 -6.90 -3.97
CA TYR A 122 9.43 -6.69 -5.41
C TYR A 122 10.69 -5.96 -5.90
N TRP A 123 11.65 -6.73 -6.39
CA TRP A 123 12.97 -6.26 -6.77
C TRP A 123 12.93 -5.28 -7.95
N GLY A 124 12.11 -5.54 -8.96
CA GLY A 124 11.97 -4.69 -10.14
C GLY A 124 11.50 -3.26 -9.83
N ALA A 125 10.77 -3.05 -8.73
CA ALA A 125 10.36 -1.73 -8.27
C ALA A 125 11.31 -1.13 -7.23
N TYR A 126 11.84 -1.95 -6.30
CA TYR A 126 12.52 -1.46 -5.10
C TYR A 126 14.02 -1.69 -5.08
N GLY A 127 14.53 -2.67 -5.83
CA GLY A 127 15.93 -3.10 -5.81
C GLY A 127 16.90 -1.95 -6.09
N GLY A 128 16.61 -1.12 -7.09
CA GLY A 128 17.46 0.02 -7.40
C GLY A 128 17.55 1.10 -6.30
N LEU A 129 16.54 1.21 -5.41
CA LEU A 129 16.64 2.04 -4.22
C LEU A 129 17.46 1.33 -3.13
N LEU A 130 17.20 0.04 -2.91
CA LEU A 130 17.88 -0.75 -1.87
C LEU A 130 19.40 -0.83 -2.09
N GLU A 131 19.81 -1.14 -3.32
CA GLU A 131 21.23 -1.14 -3.73
C GLU A 131 21.86 0.23 -3.51
N GLU A 132 21.16 1.28 -3.93
CA GLU A 132 21.69 2.63 -3.81
C GLU A 132 21.88 3.05 -2.36
N LEU A 133 20.90 2.80 -1.48
CA LEU A 133 21.04 3.11 -0.06
C LEU A 133 22.15 2.29 0.61
N GLN A 134 22.31 1.03 0.20
CA GLN A 134 23.31 0.11 0.75
C GLN A 134 24.73 0.53 0.36
N ASP A 135 24.92 0.98 -0.87
CA ASP A 135 26.22 1.34 -1.42
C ASP A 135 26.48 2.87 -1.36
N TYR A 136 25.55 3.64 -0.79
CA TYR A 136 25.67 5.09 -0.68
C TYR A 136 26.89 5.49 0.16
N ASN A 137 27.68 6.44 -0.35
CA ASN A 137 28.77 7.02 0.42
C ASN A 137 28.26 8.12 1.35
N TRP A 138 27.90 7.74 2.57
CA TRP A 138 27.38 8.62 3.63
C TRP A 138 28.36 9.73 4.09
N ASN A 139 29.60 9.75 3.60
CA ASN A 139 30.56 10.83 3.83
C ASN A 139 30.54 11.91 2.74
N LYS A 140 29.75 11.75 1.67
CA LYS A 140 29.66 12.73 0.56
C LYS A 140 28.29 13.42 0.55
N PRO A 141 28.18 14.68 0.11
CA PRO A 141 26.91 15.39 -0.04
C PRO A 141 26.00 14.74 -1.11
N VAL A 142 24.68 14.97 -1.04
CA VAL A 142 23.71 14.45 -2.02
C VAL A 142 23.90 15.12 -3.38
N SER A 143 24.14 16.43 -3.36
CA SER A 143 24.51 17.24 -4.53
C SER A 143 25.81 17.98 -4.25
N SER A 144 26.60 18.26 -5.29
CA SER A 144 27.78 19.13 -5.20
C SER A 144 27.47 20.53 -4.65
N ASP A 145 26.19 20.94 -4.74
CA ASP A 145 25.72 22.26 -4.28
C ASP A 145 25.33 22.27 -2.79
N ASP A 146 25.28 21.12 -2.13
CA ASP A 146 25.00 21.02 -0.69
C ASP A 146 26.22 21.48 0.12
N LYS A 147 26.18 22.75 0.55
CA LYS A 147 27.29 23.40 1.28
C LYS A 147 27.36 23.01 2.75
N ASP A 148 26.36 22.30 3.29
CA ASP A 148 26.36 21.89 4.69
C ASP A 148 27.28 20.69 4.94
N LYS A 149 28.55 20.99 5.20
CA LYS A 149 29.57 19.99 5.53
C LYS A 149 29.25 19.16 6.77
N LYS A 150 28.34 19.61 7.66
CA LYS A 150 27.96 18.84 8.85
C LYS A 150 27.27 17.53 8.48
N LYS A 151 26.64 17.46 7.31
CA LYS A 151 26.02 16.23 6.82
C LYS A 151 27.01 15.12 6.46
N GLU A 152 28.31 15.41 6.34
CA GLU A 152 29.34 14.36 6.20
C GLU A 152 29.55 13.58 7.51
N LEU A 153 29.10 14.12 8.65
CA LEU A 153 29.21 13.44 9.95
C LEU A 153 28.36 12.16 10.00
N ALA A 154 27.32 12.04 9.16
CA ALA A 154 26.49 10.84 9.10
C ALA A 154 27.33 9.58 8.85
N GLY A 155 28.16 9.56 7.79
CA GLY A 155 29.02 8.42 7.49
C GLY A 155 30.22 8.24 8.43
N LYS A 156 30.62 9.31 9.15
CA LYS A 156 31.69 9.26 10.16
C LYS A 156 31.21 8.66 11.48
N CYS A 157 29.96 8.89 11.85
CA CYS A 157 29.39 8.43 13.13
C CYS A 157 28.59 7.13 12.99
N PHE A 158 28.00 6.88 11.82
CA PHE A 158 27.03 5.81 11.64
C PHE A 158 27.32 4.90 10.43
N GLU A 159 26.74 3.70 10.49
CA GLU A 159 26.61 2.75 9.39
C GLU A 159 25.14 2.44 9.15
N PHE A 160 24.74 2.38 7.88
CA PHE A 160 23.34 2.21 7.48
C PHE A 160 23.13 0.94 6.65
N PRO A 161 23.24 -0.26 7.26
CA PRO A 161 22.92 -1.49 6.56
C PRO A 161 21.43 -1.50 6.18
N VAL A 162 21.14 -1.92 4.95
CA VAL A 162 19.77 -1.90 4.41
C VAL A 162 19.15 -3.27 4.53
N HIS A 163 18.01 -3.32 5.21
CA HIS A 163 17.11 -4.44 5.36
C HIS A 163 15.81 -4.17 4.61
N ALA A 164 15.09 -5.24 4.29
CA ALA A 164 13.75 -5.19 3.75
C ALA A 164 12.84 -6.07 4.60
N PHE A 165 11.62 -5.59 4.81
CA PHE A 165 10.57 -6.31 5.52
C PHE A 165 9.41 -6.53 4.54
N GLY A 166 9.42 -7.66 3.86
CA GLY A 166 8.23 -8.13 3.15
C GLY A 166 7.13 -8.46 4.14
N TYR A 167 5.87 -8.38 3.72
CA TYR A 167 4.72 -8.74 4.53
C TYR A 167 3.61 -9.38 3.70
N ASN A 168 2.73 -10.14 4.36
CA ASN A 168 1.54 -10.68 3.72
C ASN A 168 0.54 -9.53 3.44
N TRP A 169 0.54 -9.02 2.22
CA TRP A 169 -0.30 -7.89 1.82
C TRP A 169 -1.80 -8.20 1.74
N THR A 170 -2.22 -9.47 1.87
CA THR A 170 -3.64 -9.82 2.03
C THR A 170 -4.09 -9.68 3.48
N ASP A 171 -3.18 -9.81 4.45
CA ASP A 171 -3.46 -9.63 5.88
C ASP A 171 -3.55 -8.15 6.26
N SER A 172 -4.17 -7.90 7.42
CA SER A 172 -4.30 -6.57 7.97
C SER A 172 -2.92 -5.96 8.23
N ASN A 173 -2.76 -4.68 7.90
CA ASN A 173 -1.57 -3.91 8.23
C ASN A 173 -1.43 -3.71 9.75
N TYR A 174 -2.47 -4.01 10.55
CA TYR A 174 -2.34 -4.16 12.01
C TYR A 174 -1.35 -5.28 12.35
N ASN A 175 -1.64 -6.50 11.87
CA ASN A 175 -0.80 -7.68 12.09
C ASN A 175 0.60 -7.49 11.47
N SER A 176 0.66 -6.95 10.25
CA SER A 176 1.95 -6.66 9.61
C SER A 176 2.76 -5.63 10.40
N GLY A 177 2.11 -4.63 10.99
CA GLY A 177 2.76 -3.65 11.87
C GLY A 177 3.29 -4.27 13.16
N LYS A 178 2.53 -5.18 13.77
CA LYS A 178 3.01 -5.98 14.92
C LYS A 178 4.25 -6.80 14.55
N ASN A 179 4.22 -7.46 13.40
CA ASN A 179 5.35 -8.26 12.92
C ASN A 179 6.57 -7.37 12.62
N LEU A 180 6.36 -6.18 12.05
CA LEU A 180 7.44 -5.21 11.83
C LEU A 180 8.04 -4.74 13.17
N ALA A 181 7.22 -4.43 14.18
CA ALA A 181 7.71 -4.05 15.50
C ALA A 181 8.62 -5.12 16.10
N ASN A 182 8.20 -6.40 16.05
CA ASN A 182 9.03 -7.52 16.49
C ASN A 182 10.33 -7.64 15.66
N LYS A 183 10.24 -7.44 14.33
CA LYS A 183 11.42 -7.52 13.45
C LYS A 183 12.42 -6.41 13.72
N ILE A 184 11.96 -5.21 14.09
CA ILE A 184 12.81 -4.09 14.50
C ILE A 184 13.64 -4.49 15.72
N GLU A 185 13.01 -5.07 16.75
CA GLU A 185 13.70 -5.56 17.94
C GLU A 185 14.72 -6.67 17.60
N GLU A 186 14.31 -7.65 16.81
CA GLU A 186 15.17 -8.75 16.34
C GLU A 186 16.42 -8.22 15.62
N ILE A 187 16.26 -7.25 14.70
CA ILE A 187 17.37 -6.65 13.97
C ILE A 187 18.30 -5.91 14.92
N ILE A 188 17.76 -5.08 15.82
CA ILE A 188 18.55 -4.32 16.79
C ILE A 188 19.38 -5.27 17.66
N ASP A 189 18.75 -6.31 18.23
CA ASP A 189 19.42 -7.27 19.10
C ASP A 189 20.41 -8.15 18.33
N GLY A 190 20.12 -8.47 17.07
CA GLY A 190 21.03 -9.15 16.16
C GLY A 190 22.33 -8.37 15.90
N TYR A 191 22.31 -7.03 15.96
CA TYR A 191 23.52 -6.21 15.91
C TYR A 191 24.21 -6.13 17.28
N LYS A 192 23.46 -5.97 18.38
CA LYS A 192 24.04 -5.93 19.74
C LYS A 192 24.78 -7.22 20.09
N THR A 193 24.23 -8.39 19.73
CA THR A 193 24.87 -9.70 19.93
C THR A 193 26.19 -9.86 19.18
N LYS A 194 26.40 -9.09 18.10
CA LYS A 194 27.67 -9.01 17.36
C LYS A 194 28.58 -7.90 17.89
N GLU A 195 28.34 -7.45 19.13
CA GLU A 195 29.05 -6.34 19.76
C GLU A 195 29.06 -5.07 18.89
N ARG A 196 27.92 -4.75 18.25
CA ARG A 196 27.75 -3.49 17.54
C ARG A 196 26.88 -2.55 18.38
N LEU A 197 27.20 -1.26 18.37
CA LEU A 197 26.30 -0.22 18.89
C LEU A 197 25.09 -0.15 17.95
N CYS A 198 23.88 -0.31 18.46
CA CYS A 198 22.64 -0.24 17.70
C CYS A 198 21.48 0.04 18.66
N LYS A 199 20.97 1.27 18.67
CA LYS A 199 19.77 1.65 19.44
C LYS A 199 18.54 1.87 18.56
N TYR A 200 18.73 2.34 17.33
CA TYR A 200 17.64 2.78 16.48
C TYR A 200 17.68 2.12 15.09
N VAL A 201 16.52 2.08 14.45
CA VAL A 201 16.37 1.85 13.01
C VAL A 201 15.79 3.08 12.32
N ILE A 202 15.88 3.16 10.99
CA ILE A 202 15.12 4.11 10.17
C ILE A 202 14.18 3.31 9.28
N LEU A 203 12.91 3.70 9.21
CA LEU A 203 11.93 3.05 8.31
C LEU A 203 11.81 3.85 7.02
N VAL A 204 11.86 3.17 5.87
CA VAL A 204 11.57 3.73 4.55
C VAL A 204 10.42 2.94 3.95
N THR A 205 9.31 3.57 3.58
CA THR A 205 8.10 2.84 3.19
C THR A 205 7.57 3.25 1.84
N HIS A 206 7.13 2.29 1.03
CA HIS A 206 6.34 2.52 -0.17
C HIS A 206 4.84 2.35 0.10
N SER A 207 3.99 3.25 -0.40
CA SER A 207 2.53 3.03 -0.47
C SER A 207 1.94 2.59 0.89
N MET A 208 1.17 1.48 0.92
CA MET A 208 0.57 0.92 2.14
C MET A 208 1.57 0.37 3.16
N GLY A 209 2.85 0.18 2.80
CA GLY A 209 3.91 -0.04 3.78
C GLY A 209 4.01 1.09 4.79
N GLY A 210 3.57 2.30 4.42
CA GLY A 210 3.43 3.42 5.34
C GLY A 210 2.39 3.16 6.44
N LEU A 211 1.28 2.48 6.14
CA LEU A 211 0.30 2.05 7.15
C LEU A 211 0.90 0.98 8.07
N VAL A 212 1.70 0.05 7.54
CA VAL A 212 2.44 -0.95 8.33
C VAL A 212 3.41 -0.29 9.30
N ALA A 213 4.23 0.66 8.83
CA ALA A 213 5.16 1.41 9.68
C ALA A 213 4.46 2.26 10.74
N ARG A 214 3.35 2.92 10.37
CA ARG A 214 2.52 3.66 11.34
C ARG A 214 1.90 2.72 12.37
N SER A 215 1.42 1.55 11.97
CA SER A 215 0.93 0.53 12.88
C SER A 215 2.01 0.08 13.87
N ALA A 216 3.21 -0.25 13.37
CA ALA A 216 4.35 -0.64 14.20
C ALA A 216 4.69 0.44 15.25
N CYS A 217 4.79 1.70 14.84
CA CYS A 217 5.12 2.80 15.74
C CYS A 217 3.95 3.16 16.68
N VAL A 218 2.78 3.48 16.12
CA VAL A 218 1.65 4.08 16.86
C VAL A 218 0.86 3.05 17.67
N LEU A 219 0.71 1.83 17.15
CA LEU A 219 -0.16 0.81 17.75
C LEU A 219 0.61 -0.29 18.47
N HIS A 220 1.88 -0.53 18.09
CA HIS A 220 2.68 -1.64 18.60
C HIS A 220 3.98 -1.21 19.31
N GLY A 221 4.12 0.07 19.64
CA GLY A 221 5.16 0.53 20.58
C GLY A 221 6.57 0.67 19.99
N ALA A 222 6.75 0.58 18.66
CA ALA A 222 8.08 0.67 18.05
C ALA A 222 8.67 2.10 18.03
N GLN A 223 7.94 3.13 18.49
CA GLN A 223 8.36 4.54 18.42
C GLN A 223 9.77 4.76 18.99
N ASP A 224 10.07 4.22 20.17
CA ASP A 224 11.34 4.47 20.86
C ASP A 224 12.56 3.74 20.24
N ASN A 225 12.29 2.82 19.32
CA ASN A 225 13.30 2.05 18.58
C ASN A 225 13.49 2.57 17.16
N VAL A 226 12.69 3.56 16.72
CA VAL A 226 12.74 4.14 15.37
C VAL A 226 13.25 5.57 15.46
N LEU A 227 14.37 5.87 14.79
CA LEU A 227 14.91 7.23 14.75
C LEU A 227 14.01 8.16 13.90
N GLY A 228 13.45 7.62 12.83
CA GLY A 228 12.53 8.33 11.96
C GLY A 228 11.91 7.43 10.89
N VAL A 229 10.84 7.93 10.29
CA VAL A 229 10.09 7.23 9.23
C VAL A 229 10.04 8.10 7.99
N ILE A 230 10.30 7.51 6.83
CA ILE A 230 10.28 8.17 5.53
C ILE A 230 9.20 7.49 4.67
N HIS A 231 8.07 8.16 4.50
CA HIS A 231 6.94 7.69 3.72
C HIS A 231 7.02 8.17 2.27
N GLY A 232 7.01 7.24 1.31
CA GLY A 232 6.80 7.53 -0.10
C GLY A 232 5.41 7.11 -0.55
N VAL A 233 4.68 8.05 -1.15
CA VAL A 233 3.37 7.84 -1.82
C VAL A 233 2.33 7.07 -0.98
N GLN A 234 2.31 7.29 0.33
CA GLN A 234 1.39 6.60 1.23
C GLN A 234 -0.08 7.04 0.98
N PRO A 235 -1.04 6.10 0.84
CA PRO A 235 -2.47 6.40 0.91
C PRO A 235 -2.89 6.63 2.38
N ALA A 236 -2.56 7.79 2.94
CA ALA A 236 -2.63 7.98 4.38
C ALA A 236 -4.03 7.88 4.99
N VAL A 237 -5.05 8.21 4.20
CA VAL A 237 -6.48 8.11 4.56
C VAL A 237 -7.26 7.31 3.51
N GLY A 238 -6.59 6.38 2.81
CA GLY A 238 -7.19 5.54 1.77
C GLY A 238 -7.25 6.20 0.38
N ALA A 239 -7.87 5.54 -0.59
CA ALA A 239 -7.99 6.02 -1.97
C ALA A 239 -9.29 5.55 -2.63
N ALA A 240 -10.05 6.47 -3.24
CA ALA A 240 -11.28 6.13 -3.98
C ALA A 240 -11.02 5.16 -5.15
N ALA A 241 -9.79 5.08 -5.65
CA ALA A 241 -9.35 4.06 -6.60
C ALA A 241 -9.61 2.61 -6.12
N ALA A 242 -9.65 2.34 -4.81
CA ALA A 242 -10.02 1.01 -4.30
C ALA A 242 -11.48 0.67 -4.58
N TYR A 243 -12.40 1.59 -4.31
CA TYR A 243 -13.83 1.45 -4.66
C TYR A 243 -13.97 1.22 -6.17
N TRP A 244 -13.29 2.06 -6.97
CA TRP A 244 -13.29 1.94 -8.42
C TRP A 244 -12.89 0.56 -8.91
N ARG A 245 -11.75 0.05 -8.43
CA ARG A 245 -11.20 -1.24 -8.86
C ARG A 245 -12.09 -2.40 -8.45
N MET A 246 -12.72 -2.35 -7.29
CA MET A 246 -13.69 -3.38 -6.86
C MET A 246 -14.96 -3.37 -7.73
N LYS A 247 -15.37 -2.23 -8.29
CA LYS A 247 -16.54 -2.13 -9.18
C LYS A 247 -16.25 -2.36 -10.67
N ALA A 248 -15.10 -1.92 -11.15
CA ALA A 248 -14.75 -1.85 -12.57
C ALA A 248 -13.56 -2.72 -12.99
N GLY A 249 -12.79 -3.25 -12.04
CA GLY A 249 -11.51 -3.88 -12.30
C GLY A 249 -10.37 -2.89 -12.50
N PHE A 250 -9.17 -3.42 -12.77
CA PHE A 250 -8.01 -2.60 -13.15
C PHE A 250 -8.03 -2.27 -14.65
N GLU A 251 -7.61 -1.05 -14.98
CA GLU A 251 -7.41 -0.64 -16.37
C GLU A 251 -6.20 -1.36 -16.98
N ARG A 252 -6.31 -1.85 -18.23
CA ARG A 252 -5.17 -2.47 -18.94
C ARG A 252 -4.27 -1.45 -19.68
N THR A 253 -4.64 -0.17 -19.70
CA THR A 253 -4.02 0.87 -20.54
C THR A 253 -3.50 2.09 -19.78
N GLY A 254 -3.57 2.14 -18.44
CA GLY A 254 -3.11 3.27 -17.63
C GLY A 254 -2.52 2.87 -16.27
N ILE A 255 -1.31 3.40 -15.99
CA ILE A 255 -0.56 3.71 -14.75
C ILE A 255 -0.56 2.70 -13.57
N ALA A 256 -1.63 1.95 -13.30
CA ALA A 256 -1.53 0.77 -12.46
C ALA A 256 -0.76 -0.33 -13.21
N SER A 257 0.31 -0.84 -12.61
CA SER A 257 1.20 -1.83 -13.25
C SER A 257 0.40 -2.97 -13.91
N THR A 258 0.77 -3.31 -15.15
CA THR A 258 0.25 -4.45 -15.91
C THR A 258 0.14 -5.74 -15.07
N ILE A 259 1.05 -5.90 -14.11
CA ILE A 259 1.13 -7.01 -13.16
C ILE A 259 -0.06 -7.03 -12.19
N SER A 260 -0.41 -5.89 -11.58
CA SER A 260 -1.55 -5.82 -10.63
C SER A 260 -2.88 -6.15 -11.32
N ALA A 261 -3.07 -5.64 -12.54
CA ALA A 261 -4.27 -5.88 -13.34
C ALA A 261 -4.46 -7.34 -13.75
N TRP A 262 -3.37 -8.08 -13.97
CA TRP A 262 -3.46 -9.50 -14.34
C TRP A 262 -3.78 -10.41 -13.17
N VAL A 263 -3.59 -9.92 -11.96
CA VAL A 263 -3.57 -10.75 -10.75
C VAL A 263 -4.84 -10.51 -9.97
N LEU A 264 -5.14 -9.24 -9.71
CA LEU A 264 -6.39 -8.85 -9.07
C LEU A 264 -7.55 -8.87 -10.07
N GLY A 265 -7.28 -8.63 -11.35
CA GLY A 265 -8.25 -8.80 -12.40
C GLY A 265 -8.69 -7.52 -13.09
N THR A 266 -9.49 -7.71 -14.13
CA THR A 266 -9.84 -6.67 -15.11
C THR A 266 -11.31 -6.31 -15.11
N ASN A 267 -12.09 -6.88 -14.19
CA ASN A 267 -13.47 -6.54 -13.92
C ASN A 267 -13.76 -6.59 -12.40
N GLY A 268 -14.94 -6.13 -12.00
CA GLY A 268 -15.32 -6.05 -10.58
C GLY A 268 -15.41 -7.40 -9.87
N GLU A 269 -15.89 -8.45 -10.52
CA GLU A 269 -15.98 -9.80 -9.93
C GLU A 269 -14.59 -10.37 -9.61
N GLU A 270 -13.65 -10.28 -10.55
CA GLU A 270 -12.28 -10.75 -10.35
C GLU A 270 -11.59 -10.02 -9.19
N VAL A 271 -11.74 -8.69 -9.12
CA VAL A 271 -11.10 -7.89 -8.07
C VAL A 271 -11.79 -8.08 -6.72
N THR A 272 -13.11 -8.08 -6.69
CA THR A 272 -13.89 -8.19 -5.44
C THR A 272 -13.73 -9.55 -4.79
N CYS A 273 -13.60 -10.64 -5.56
CA CYS A 273 -13.41 -11.96 -4.96
C CYS A 273 -12.07 -12.09 -4.20
N ILE A 274 -11.07 -11.25 -4.52
CA ILE A 274 -9.79 -11.18 -3.80
C ILE A 274 -9.85 -10.07 -2.74
N LEU A 275 -10.04 -8.81 -3.13
CA LEU A 275 -9.95 -7.66 -2.22
C LEU A 275 -11.07 -7.64 -1.18
N GLY A 276 -12.28 -8.12 -1.53
CA GLY A 276 -13.38 -8.30 -0.58
C GLY A 276 -13.06 -9.33 0.51
N ASN A 277 -12.17 -10.28 0.23
CA ASN A 277 -11.77 -11.30 1.22
C ASN A 277 -10.38 -11.03 1.80
N ALA A 278 -9.81 -9.83 1.64
CA ALA A 278 -8.48 -9.47 2.12
C ALA A 278 -8.55 -8.19 2.96
N PRO A 279 -8.39 -8.24 4.31
CA PRO A 279 -8.37 -7.03 5.12
C PRO A 279 -7.31 -6.03 4.67
N GLY A 280 -6.12 -6.47 4.26
CA GLY A 280 -5.10 -5.58 3.69
C GLY A 280 -5.54 -4.90 2.40
N GLY A 281 -6.39 -5.55 1.60
CA GLY A 281 -7.08 -4.97 0.44
C GLY A 281 -8.05 -3.87 0.80
N LEU A 282 -8.92 -4.14 1.78
CA LEU A 282 -9.96 -3.23 2.26
C LEU A 282 -9.39 -2.01 3.02
N GLU A 283 -8.20 -2.14 3.60
CA GLU A 283 -7.48 -1.03 4.23
C GLU A 283 -6.98 0.05 3.22
N LEU A 284 -7.16 -0.16 1.91
CA LEU A 284 -6.96 0.90 0.92
C LEU A 284 -8.21 1.79 0.75
N LEU A 285 -9.39 1.37 1.23
CA LEU A 285 -10.62 2.12 1.07
C LEU A 285 -10.55 3.48 1.80
N PRO A 286 -11.21 4.52 1.27
CA PRO A 286 -11.35 5.82 1.95
C PRO A 286 -11.77 5.69 3.42
N THR A 287 -11.05 6.37 4.33
CA THR A 287 -11.43 6.42 5.75
C THR A 287 -12.45 7.53 6.01
N LYS A 288 -12.86 7.70 7.27
CA LYS A 288 -13.68 8.85 7.73
C LYS A 288 -12.96 10.20 7.60
N ASP A 289 -11.64 10.18 7.49
CA ASP A 289 -10.78 11.36 7.34
C ASP A 289 -10.46 11.65 5.86
N TYR A 290 -10.92 10.81 4.93
CA TYR A 290 -10.70 11.00 3.51
C TYR A 290 -11.43 12.22 2.97
N THR A 291 -10.78 12.96 2.07
CA THR A 291 -11.37 14.04 1.30
C THR A 291 -10.99 13.91 -0.16
N GLN A 292 -11.80 14.49 -1.03
CA GLN A 292 -11.41 14.79 -2.41
C GLN A 292 -10.28 15.82 -2.45
N ASN A 293 -9.69 16.05 -3.62
CA ASN A 293 -8.65 17.08 -3.77
C ASN A 293 -9.16 18.52 -3.57
N ASP A 294 -10.45 18.76 -3.74
CA ASP A 294 -11.08 20.05 -3.44
C ASP A 294 -11.46 20.23 -1.95
N GLY A 295 -11.19 19.22 -1.12
CA GLY A 295 -11.49 19.22 0.32
C GLY A 295 -12.88 18.69 0.68
N GLY A 296 -13.72 18.31 -0.30
CA GLY A 296 -15.03 17.71 -0.04
C GLY A 296 -14.91 16.34 0.64
N LYS A 297 -15.72 16.08 1.67
CA LYS A 297 -15.77 14.77 2.34
C LYS A 297 -16.57 13.72 1.59
N GLN A 298 -17.60 14.16 0.87
CA GLN A 298 -18.49 13.27 0.12
C GLN A 298 -17.84 12.86 -1.20
N TRP A 299 -17.02 11.82 -1.22
CA TRP A 299 -16.29 11.41 -2.42
C TRP A 299 -17.09 10.51 -3.37
N LEU A 300 -18.28 10.03 -3.01
CA LEU A 300 -19.16 9.23 -3.87
C LEU A 300 -20.42 10.02 -4.19
N HIS A 301 -20.61 10.36 -5.47
CA HIS A 301 -21.76 11.12 -5.96
C HIS A 301 -22.64 10.26 -6.88
N ILE A 302 -23.94 10.28 -6.65
CA ILE A 302 -24.93 9.55 -7.43
C ILE A 302 -26.02 10.54 -7.84
N THR A 303 -26.20 10.77 -9.14
CA THR A 303 -27.41 11.42 -9.65
C THR A 303 -28.41 10.32 -9.93
N LEU A 304 -29.57 10.25 -9.27
CA LEU A 304 -30.65 9.27 -9.48
C LEU A 304 -31.45 9.56 -10.77
N GLN A 305 -32.27 8.60 -11.20
CA GLN A 305 -33.08 8.72 -12.42
C GLN A 305 -34.06 9.91 -12.38
N ASP A 306 -34.60 10.25 -11.20
CA ASP A 306 -35.49 11.39 -11.00
C ASP A 306 -34.73 12.74 -10.93
N GLY A 307 -33.41 12.72 -11.11
CA GLY A 307 -32.53 13.89 -11.01
C GLY A 307 -32.08 14.20 -9.59
N LYS A 308 -32.53 13.46 -8.57
CA LYS A 308 -32.08 13.67 -7.20
C LYS A 308 -30.61 13.28 -7.04
N GLU A 309 -29.84 14.14 -6.39
CA GLU A 309 -28.44 13.86 -6.10
C GLU A 309 -28.24 13.31 -4.69
N ILE A 310 -27.43 12.27 -4.58
CA ILE A 310 -26.93 11.69 -3.34
C ILE A 310 -25.41 11.85 -3.33
N SER A 311 -24.87 12.33 -2.22
CA SER A 311 -23.42 12.47 -2.03
C SER A 311 -23.03 11.80 -0.71
N LEU A 312 -22.03 10.91 -0.73
CA LEU A 312 -21.62 10.06 0.39
C LEU A 312 -20.11 10.08 0.57
N PRO A 313 -19.58 9.83 1.78
CA PRO A 313 -20.33 9.67 3.02
C PRO A 313 -20.79 11.01 3.61
N GLN A 314 -21.91 11.00 4.33
CA GLN A 314 -22.31 12.10 5.20
C GLN A 314 -21.49 12.10 6.50
N TYR A 315 -21.26 10.91 7.07
CA TYR A 315 -20.54 10.75 8.33
C TYR A 315 -19.55 9.56 8.30
N ASP A 316 -20.00 8.39 7.83
CA ASP A 316 -19.28 7.13 7.98
C ASP A 316 -19.37 6.27 6.70
N PRO A 317 -18.30 6.19 5.89
CA PRO A 317 -18.30 5.40 4.65
C PRO A 317 -18.46 3.90 4.88
N TYR A 318 -18.15 3.38 6.08
CA TYR A 318 -18.37 1.95 6.37
C TYR A 318 -19.84 1.61 6.39
N SER A 319 -20.64 2.38 7.13
CA SER A 319 -22.08 2.16 7.21
C SER A 319 -22.84 2.63 5.98
N GLU A 320 -22.37 3.71 5.33
CA GLU A 320 -23.08 4.37 4.25
C GLU A 320 -22.70 3.87 2.86
N ILE A 321 -21.60 3.12 2.71
CA ILE A 321 -21.10 2.69 1.38
C ILE A 321 -20.66 1.22 1.41
N TYR A 322 -19.81 0.84 2.37
CA TYR A 322 -19.14 -0.47 2.36
C TYR A 322 -20.05 -1.60 2.84
N ARG A 323 -21.00 -1.31 3.72
CA ARG A 323 -21.98 -2.28 4.28
C ARG A 323 -23.34 -2.26 3.60
N ILE A 324 -23.54 -1.46 2.55
CA ILE A 324 -24.77 -1.52 1.76
C ILE A 324 -24.95 -2.95 1.24
N GLY A 325 -26.03 -3.61 1.67
CA GLY A 325 -26.27 -5.05 1.45
C GLY A 325 -26.38 -5.90 2.70
N GLU A 326 -26.02 -5.36 3.88
CA GLU A 326 -26.10 -6.08 5.15
C GLU A 326 -27.54 -6.21 5.65
N ASN A 327 -28.32 -5.12 5.59
CA ASN A 327 -29.67 -5.07 6.15
C ASN A 327 -30.74 -5.59 5.18
N ILE A 328 -31.72 -6.31 5.72
CA ILE A 328 -32.94 -6.71 5.03
C ILE A 328 -34.00 -5.64 5.28
N ASN A 329 -34.61 -5.12 4.22
CA ASN A 329 -35.79 -4.29 4.34
C ASN A 329 -36.97 -5.16 4.81
N ILE A 330 -37.55 -4.85 5.97
CA ILE A 330 -38.62 -5.63 6.61
C ILE A 330 -39.89 -5.68 5.73
N ALA A 331 -40.21 -4.59 5.02
CA ALA A 331 -41.41 -4.50 4.21
C ALA A 331 -41.29 -5.28 2.89
N THR A 332 -40.11 -5.25 2.25
CA THR A 332 -39.90 -5.91 0.94
C THR A 332 -39.26 -7.29 1.05
N GLN A 333 -38.76 -7.67 2.24
CA GLN A 333 -37.98 -8.88 2.48
C GLN A 333 -36.76 -9.02 1.56
N LYS A 334 -36.23 -7.89 1.05
CA LYS A 334 -35.06 -7.84 0.17
C LYS A 334 -33.90 -7.13 0.85
N LYS A 335 -32.68 -7.59 0.57
CA LYS A 335 -31.45 -6.88 0.93
C LYS A 335 -31.30 -5.62 0.07
N ASP A 336 -30.69 -4.60 0.65
CA ASP A 336 -30.31 -3.40 -0.09
C ASP A 336 -29.24 -3.73 -1.14
N ALA A 337 -29.60 -3.65 -2.41
CA ALA A 337 -28.73 -3.86 -3.54
C ALA A 337 -28.51 -2.55 -4.31
N SER A 338 -28.54 -1.41 -3.63
CA SER A 338 -28.29 -0.11 -4.27
C SER A 338 -27.08 -0.18 -5.20
N PHE A 339 -27.21 0.27 -6.45
CA PHE A 339 -26.20 0.01 -7.47
C PHE A 339 -24.82 0.62 -7.15
N TRP A 340 -24.76 1.61 -6.26
CA TRP A 340 -23.54 2.24 -5.76
C TRP A 340 -22.95 1.57 -4.51
N ARG A 341 -23.47 0.41 -4.08
CA ARG A 341 -22.81 -0.41 -3.05
C ARG A 341 -21.41 -0.79 -3.52
N LEU A 342 -20.46 -0.87 -2.57
CA LEU A 342 -19.09 -1.28 -2.87
C LEU A 342 -19.02 -2.72 -3.40
N VAL A 343 -19.70 -3.66 -2.72
CA VAL A 343 -19.58 -5.09 -2.98
C VAL A 343 -20.90 -5.66 -3.48
N ASN A 344 -20.85 -6.35 -4.61
CA ASN A 344 -21.89 -7.31 -4.98
C ASN A 344 -21.61 -8.64 -4.22
N PRO A 345 -22.51 -9.12 -3.35
CA PRO A 345 -22.32 -10.36 -2.58
C PRO A 345 -22.01 -11.58 -3.45
N ASP A 346 -22.54 -11.63 -4.67
CA ASP A 346 -22.30 -12.74 -5.61
C ASP A 346 -20.82 -12.84 -6.02
N TRP A 347 -20.09 -11.71 -5.98
CA TRP A 347 -18.69 -11.63 -6.34
C TRP A 347 -17.74 -12.04 -5.21
N LEU A 348 -18.23 -12.17 -3.96
CA LEU A 348 -17.39 -12.57 -2.83
C LEU A 348 -16.96 -14.03 -2.90
N ASP A 349 -17.82 -14.90 -3.46
CA ASP A 349 -17.51 -16.32 -3.67
C ASP A 349 -18.03 -16.88 -5.01
N PRO A 350 -17.32 -16.63 -6.11
CA PRO A 350 -17.78 -16.97 -7.47
C PRO A 350 -17.85 -18.48 -7.76
N LYS A 351 -17.51 -19.38 -6.83
CA LYS A 351 -17.82 -20.82 -6.98
C LYS A 351 -19.32 -21.12 -6.85
N ASN A 352 -20.05 -20.21 -6.22
CA ASN A 352 -21.48 -20.34 -5.95
C ASN A 352 -22.36 -19.66 -7.01
N SER A 353 -21.77 -18.95 -7.99
CA SER A 353 -22.52 -18.26 -9.05
C SER A 353 -23.04 -19.19 -10.18
N GLY A 354 -22.80 -20.51 -10.08
CA GLY A 354 -23.19 -21.49 -11.11
C GLY A 354 -23.86 -22.77 -10.61
N LYS A 355 -24.09 -22.94 -9.30
CA LYS A 355 -24.91 -24.04 -8.78
C LYS A 355 -26.35 -23.56 -8.60
N ILE A 356 -27.31 -24.35 -9.10
CA ILE A 356 -28.69 -24.24 -8.62
C ILE A 356 -28.62 -24.51 -7.10
N PRO A 357 -29.11 -23.61 -6.23
CA PRO A 357 -28.99 -23.80 -4.79
C PRO A 357 -29.68 -25.11 -4.38
N ASP A 358 -28.91 -26.08 -3.90
CA ASP A 358 -29.41 -27.34 -3.31
C ASP A 358 -30.13 -27.13 -1.95
N SER A 359 -30.24 -25.88 -1.50
CA SER A 359 -30.86 -25.49 -0.24
C SER A 359 -32.22 -24.87 -0.47
N HIS A 360 -33.24 -25.34 0.24
CA HIS A 360 -34.60 -24.79 0.29
C HIS A 360 -34.69 -23.37 0.90
N ASP A 361 -33.56 -22.66 1.03
CA ASP A 361 -33.49 -21.31 1.61
C ASP A 361 -32.43 -20.44 0.90
N PRO A 362 -32.82 -19.67 -0.14
CA PRO A 362 -31.92 -18.75 -0.84
C PRO A 362 -31.32 -17.66 0.06
N ALA A 363 -31.88 -17.40 1.25
CA ALA A 363 -31.36 -16.39 2.17
C ALA A 363 -30.06 -16.82 2.88
N ASN A 364 -29.84 -18.13 3.06
CA ASN A 364 -28.63 -18.66 3.70
C ASN A 364 -27.41 -18.73 2.77
N HIS A 365 -27.60 -18.78 1.45
CA HIS A 365 -26.54 -18.97 0.46
C HIS A 365 -25.52 -17.80 0.42
N PHE A 366 -25.94 -16.58 0.76
CA PHE A 366 -25.08 -15.39 0.76
C PHE A 366 -24.61 -14.96 2.14
N LYS A 367 -25.13 -15.59 3.20
CA LYS A 367 -24.87 -15.16 4.56
C LYS A 367 -23.41 -15.36 4.93
N GLU A 368 -22.86 -16.54 4.64
CA GLU A 368 -21.49 -16.87 4.99
C GLU A 368 -20.43 -16.03 4.26
N PRO A 369 -20.42 -15.87 2.91
CA PRO A 369 -19.44 -15.01 2.25
C PRO A 369 -19.53 -13.54 2.69
N TRP A 370 -20.75 -13.03 2.92
CA TRP A 370 -20.94 -11.67 3.42
C TRP A 370 -20.43 -11.49 4.84
N ASP A 371 -20.68 -12.45 5.74
CA ASP A 371 -20.18 -12.43 7.11
C ASP A 371 -18.63 -12.44 7.14
N GLU A 372 -17.98 -13.21 6.26
CA GLU A 372 -16.52 -13.19 6.12
C GLU A 372 -15.99 -11.85 5.55
N TYR A 373 -16.69 -11.25 4.58
CA TYR A 373 -16.40 -9.89 4.10
C TYR A 373 -16.47 -8.87 5.24
N VAL A 374 -17.55 -8.90 6.02
CA VAL A 374 -17.75 -8.00 7.16
C VAL A 374 -16.63 -8.14 8.19
N LYS A 375 -16.19 -9.37 8.52
CA LYS A 375 -15.04 -9.58 9.41
C LYS A 375 -13.74 -8.98 8.87
N CYS A 376 -13.52 -9.05 7.55
CA CYS A 376 -12.36 -8.41 6.93
C CYS A 376 -12.49 -6.88 6.96
N LEU A 377 -13.69 -6.35 6.71
CA LEU A 377 -13.99 -4.92 6.78
C LEU A 377 -13.85 -4.37 8.20
N ASP A 378 -14.22 -5.15 9.23
CA ASP A 378 -14.06 -4.79 10.64
C ASP A 378 -12.59 -4.61 11.01
N LYS A 379 -11.71 -5.50 10.52
CA LYS A 379 -10.26 -5.35 10.70
C LYS A 379 -9.74 -4.06 10.06
N ALA A 380 -10.20 -3.76 8.84
CA ALA A 380 -9.83 -2.52 8.15
C ALA A 380 -10.32 -1.27 8.91
N CYS A 381 -11.58 -1.29 9.38
CA CYS A 381 -12.16 -0.22 10.18
C CYS A 381 -11.38 0.00 11.49
N ALA A 382 -11.07 -1.08 12.21
CA ALA A 382 -10.31 -1.03 13.45
C ALA A 382 -8.90 -0.46 13.24
N LEU A 383 -8.20 -0.85 12.16
CA LEU A 383 -6.91 -0.26 11.84
C LEU A 383 -7.06 1.24 11.54
N HIS A 384 -8.03 1.64 10.73
CA HIS A 384 -8.23 3.04 10.35
C HIS A 384 -8.58 3.92 11.56
N GLU A 385 -9.46 3.45 12.47
CA GLU A 385 -9.76 4.15 13.72
C GLU A 385 -8.57 4.20 14.69
N GLY A 386 -7.76 3.14 14.69
CA GLY A 386 -6.50 3.11 15.42
C GLY A 386 -5.52 4.14 14.86
N LEU A 387 -5.28 4.16 13.56
CA LEU A 387 -4.26 5.02 12.98
C LEU A 387 -4.70 6.48 12.84
N LYS A 388 -5.92 6.74 12.37
CA LYS A 388 -6.38 8.06 11.90
C LYS A 388 -5.31 8.72 11.04
N THR A 389 -4.83 9.90 11.43
CA THR A 389 -3.68 10.59 10.84
C THR A 389 -2.41 10.56 11.72
N ARG A 390 -2.41 9.78 12.83
CA ARG A 390 -1.29 9.67 13.78
C ARG A 390 -0.03 9.11 13.13
N ILE A 391 1.14 9.58 13.55
CA ILE A 391 2.45 9.30 12.94
C ILE A 391 3.56 9.16 13.99
N HIS A 392 4.76 8.84 13.52
CA HIS A 392 6.00 8.94 14.28
C HIS A 392 6.44 10.41 14.45
N ASN A 393 7.12 10.74 15.55
CA ASN A 393 7.49 12.14 15.87
C ASN A 393 8.49 12.76 14.89
N SER A 394 9.33 11.94 14.28
CA SER A 394 10.24 12.32 13.19
C SER A 394 9.76 11.64 11.90
N THR A 395 8.98 12.34 11.09
CA THR A 395 8.44 11.82 9.84
C THR A 395 8.79 12.72 8.66
N TYR A 396 9.35 12.10 7.62
CA TYR A 396 9.49 12.69 6.30
C TYR A 396 8.47 12.02 5.39
N GLN A 397 7.80 12.81 4.57
CA GLN A 397 6.82 12.29 3.62
C GLN A 397 7.01 12.98 2.28
N PHE A 398 6.87 12.20 1.22
CA PHE A 398 6.59 12.76 -0.08
C PHE A 398 5.42 12.05 -0.73
N TYR A 399 4.68 12.79 -1.54
CA TYR A 399 3.60 12.30 -2.38
C TYR A 399 3.83 12.79 -3.81
N SER A 400 3.09 12.26 -4.78
CA SER A 400 3.15 12.72 -6.17
C SER A 400 1.80 13.30 -6.60
N SER A 401 1.82 14.35 -7.39
CA SER A 401 0.66 15.03 -7.96
C SER A 401 0.87 15.31 -9.45
N GLY A 402 -0.21 15.59 -10.18
CA GLY A 402 -0.16 15.86 -11.63
C GLY A 402 -0.41 14.66 -12.53
N ILE A 403 -0.83 13.52 -11.98
CA ILE A 403 -1.40 12.39 -12.72
C ILE A 403 -2.90 12.34 -12.47
N SER A 404 -3.69 12.08 -13.52
CA SER A 404 -5.14 11.87 -13.39
C SER A 404 -5.39 10.71 -12.43
N THR A 405 -6.10 10.99 -11.34
CA THR A 405 -6.27 10.07 -10.23
C THR A 405 -7.69 10.16 -9.71
N VAL A 406 -8.30 9.01 -9.44
CA VAL A 406 -9.65 8.92 -8.89
C VAL A 406 -9.64 9.43 -7.44
N ASP A 407 -10.08 10.67 -7.24
CA ASP A 407 -10.28 11.30 -5.94
C ASP A 407 -11.76 11.36 -5.50
N LYS A 408 -12.66 11.20 -6.46
CA LYS A 408 -14.10 11.03 -6.26
C LYS A 408 -14.66 9.98 -7.21
N ILE A 409 -15.89 9.56 -6.98
CA ILE A 409 -16.64 8.63 -7.80
C ILE A 409 -17.94 9.32 -8.18
N THR A 410 -18.35 9.21 -9.44
CA THR A 410 -19.64 9.74 -9.89
C THR A 410 -20.36 8.68 -10.70
N PHE A 411 -21.64 8.47 -10.37
CA PHE A 411 -22.56 7.66 -11.14
C PHE A 411 -23.57 8.56 -11.85
N LYS A 412 -23.77 8.30 -13.14
CA LYS A 412 -24.76 8.95 -14.01
C LYS A 412 -25.75 7.91 -14.53
N HIS A 413 -26.95 8.38 -14.90
CA HIS A 413 -27.97 7.53 -15.51
C HIS A 413 -27.98 7.74 -17.01
N GLU A 414 -28.08 6.63 -17.74
CA GLU A 414 -28.32 6.61 -19.17
C GLU A 414 -29.58 5.79 -19.47
N GLU A 415 -30.32 6.20 -20.50
CA GLU A 415 -31.49 5.46 -20.97
C GLU A 415 -31.07 4.10 -21.53
N PHE A 416 -31.82 3.05 -21.15
CA PHE A 416 -31.57 1.71 -21.63
C PHE A 416 -32.42 1.40 -22.88
N LEU A 417 -31.76 0.99 -23.97
CA LEU A 417 -32.42 0.63 -25.23
C LEU A 417 -32.12 -0.82 -25.62
N PHE A 418 -33.02 -1.45 -26.39
CA PHE A 418 -32.77 -2.71 -27.07
C PHE A 418 -32.42 -2.50 -28.54
N ARG A 419 -31.47 -3.27 -29.04
CA ARG A 419 -31.25 -3.45 -30.49
C ARG A 419 -31.76 -4.82 -30.91
N LYS A 420 -32.53 -4.87 -32.00
CA LYS A 420 -32.87 -6.12 -32.68
C LYS A 420 -31.67 -6.56 -33.52
N GLN A 421 -31.19 -7.77 -33.29
CA GLN A 421 -30.20 -8.44 -34.12
C GLN A 421 -30.81 -9.66 -34.80
N TYR A 422 -30.19 -10.09 -35.89
CA TYR A 422 -30.57 -11.29 -36.63
C TYR A 422 -29.34 -12.19 -36.77
N ALA A 423 -29.42 -13.41 -36.27
CA ALA A 423 -28.43 -14.46 -36.49
C ALA A 423 -29.12 -15.71 -37.01
N PHE A 424 -28.58 -16.30 -38.08
CA PHE A 424 -29.11 -17.52 -38.70
C PHE A 424 -30.63 -17.47 -39.00
N GLY A 425 -31.14 -16.31 -39.42
CA GLY A 425 -32.57 -16.11 -39.72
C GLY A 425 -33.49 -15.94 -38.50
N THR A 426 -32.95 -16.06 -37.28
CA THR A 426 -33.68 -15.79 -36.04
C THR A 426 -33.36 -14.39 -35.52
N GLY A 427 -34.42 -13.60 -35.27
CA GLY A 427 -34.32 -12.29 -34.65
C GLY A 427 -34.27 -12.42 -33.14
N TYR A 428 -33.27 -11.80 -32.49
CA TYR A 428 -33.16 -11.73 -31.04
C TYR A 428 -32.89 -10.28 -30.62
N SER A 429 -33.34 -9.93 -29.42
CA SER A 429 -33.15 -8.58 -28.87
C SER A 429 -32.00 -8.59 -27.88
N GLU A 430 -31.03 -7.71 -28.07
CA GLU A 430 -29.92 -7.53 -27.14
C GLU A 430 -29.91 -6.11 -26.57
N PRO A 431 -29.37 -5.93 -25.35
CA PRO A 431 -29.01 -4.63 -24.80
C PRO A 431 -28.22 -3.78 -25.82
N ALA A 432 -28.68 -2.55 -26.08
CA ALA A 432 -28.01 -1.62 -27.00
C ALA A 432 -26.71 -1.05 -26.42
N SER A 433 -26.61 -0.96 -25.09
CA SER A 433 -25.38 -0.64 -24.37
C SER A 433 -24.55 -1.92 -24.20
N ARG A 434 -23.42 -2.00 -24.91
CA ARG A 434 -22.44 -3.06 -24.66
C ARG A 434 -21.91 -2.94 -23.23
N ALA A 435 -21.63 -4.11 -22.65
CA ALA A 435 -21.07 -4.35 -21.33
C ALA A 435 -19.95 -3.36 -20.94
N SER A 436 -19.81 -3.15 -19.62
CA SER A 436 -18.69 -2.47 -18.95
C SER A 436 -17.40 -2.55 -19.79
N PHE A 437 -16.96 -1.40 -20.32
CA PHE A 437 -15.63 -1.30 -20.91
C PHE A 437 -14.58 -1.37 -19.80
N ARG A 438 -13.36 -1.81 -20.11
CA ARG A 438 -12.29 -1.97 -19.11
C ARG A 438 -12.03 -0.65 -18.40
N GLY A 439 -12.09 -0.65 -17.06
CA GLY A 439 -11.94 0.57 -16.27
C GLY A 439 -13.22 1.37 -16.09
N GLU A 440 -14.35 0.95 -16.68
CA GLU A 440 -15.66 1.58 -16.52
C GLU A 440 -16.61 0.56 -15.89
N SER A 441 -17.46 1.00 -14.96
CA SER A 441 -18.51 0.13 -14.38
C SER A 441 -19.86 0.59 -14.89
N THR A 442 -20.47 -0.25 -15.72
CA THR A 442 -21.83 -0.07 -16.22
C THR A 442 -22.70 -1.16 -15.62
N MET A 443 -23.78 -0.75 -14.95
CA MET A 443 -24.66 -1.66 -14.23
C MET A 443 -26.11 -1.44 -14.64
N PHE A 444 -26.88 -2.52 -14.69
CA PHE A 444 -28.33 -2.42 -14.82
C PHE A 444 -28.94 -2.26 -13.43
N ALA A 445 -29.82 -1.27 -13.29
CA ALA A 445 -30.53 -1.03 -12.05
C ALA A 445 -32.04 -0.84 -12.28
N ASP A 446 -32.85 -1.32 -11.34
CA ASP A 446 -34.30 -1.17 -11.40
C ASP A 446 -34.75 0.26 -11.02
N MET A 447 -36.04 0.57 -11.19
CA MET A 447 -36.61 1.88 -10.84
C MET A 447 -36.50 2.23 -9.33
N ASN A 448 -36.13 1.29 -8.46
CA ASN A 448 -35.84 1.51 -7.04
C ASN A 448 -34.33 1.61 -6.77
N HIS A 449 -33.53 1.79 -7.83
CA HIS A 449 -32.09 1.94 -7.83
C HIS A 449 -31.32 0.71 -7.34
N GLN A 450 -31.91 -0.48 -7.46
CA GLN A 450 -31.30 -1.74 -7.06
C GLN A 450 -30.59 -2.41 -8.25
N GLU A 451 -29.36 -2.88 -8.06
CA GLU A 451 -28.56 -3.65 -9.04
C GLU A 451 -29.28 -4.95 -9.46
N ILE A 452 -29.23 -5.27 -10.76
CA ILE A 452 -29.90 -6.45 -11.35
C ILE A 452 -28.85 -7.46 -11.88
N ALA A 453 -28.97 -8.73 -11.48
CA ALA A 453 -28.00 -9.81 -11.75
C ALA A 453 -28.12 -10.55 -13.13
N SER A 454 -28.88 -10.03 -14.11
CA SER A 454 -29.23 -10.61 -15.44
C SER A 454 -30.45 -11.57 -15.46
N THR A 455 -31.28 -11.74 -16.51
CA THR A 455 -31.13 -11.70 -17.99
C THR A 455 -32.21 -10.81 -18.66
N LEU A 456 -31.78 -9.96 -19.61
CA LEU A 456 -32.57 -8.95 -20.37
C LEU A 456 -33.40 -7.98 -19.51
N PRO A 457 -32.86 -6.79 -19.20
CA PRO A 457 -33.58 -5.78 -18.42
C PRO A 457 -34.88 -5.35 -19.10
N GLN A 458 -35.99 -5.21 -18.37
CA GLN A 458 -37.21 -4.66 -18.99
C GLN A 458 -36.96 -3.19 -19.31
N PRO A 459 -37.04 -2.75 -20.59
CA PRO A 459 -36.56 -1.42 -20.97
C PRO A 459 -37.37 -0.28 -20.33
N GLN A 460 -38.59 -0.56 -19.89
CA GLN A 460 -39.44 0.41 -19.18
C GLN A 460 -39.30 0.38 -17.65
N LYS A 461 -38.50 -0.53 -17.09
CA LYS A 461 -38.32 -0.70 -15.64
C LYS A 461 -36.86 -0.79 -15.21
N THR A 462 -35.95 -0.47 -16.12
CA THR A 462 -34.51 -0.56 -15.90
C THR A 462 -33.83 0.61 -16.57
N PHE A 463 -32.81 1.14 -15.91
CA PHE A 463 -31.88 2.10 -16.46
C PHE A 463 -30.45 1.58 -16.37
N VAL A 464 -29.54 2.29 -17.03
CA VAL A 464 -28.11 2.03 -16.96
C VAL A 464 -27.47 3.02 -15.99
N ALA A 465 -26.82 2.52 -14.95
CA ALA A 465 -25.96 3.30 -14.08
C ALA A 465 -24.52 3.21 -14.60
N CYS A 466 -23.97 4.35 -15.02
CA CYS A 466 -22.61 4.47 -15.51
C CYS A 466 -21.75 5.17 -14.47
N MET A 467 -20.73 4.48 -13.96
CA MET A 467 -19.63 5.15 -13.28
C MET A 467 -18.84 5.96 -14.33
N CYS A 468 -18.40 7.18 -14.00
CA CYS A 468 -17.53 7.99 -14.86
C CYS A 468 -16.26 7.23 -15.30
N LYS A 469 -15.46 7.82 -16.20
CA LYS A 469 -14.16 7.26 -16.66
C LYS A 469 -13.00 7.88 -15.88
N VAL A 470 -11.86 7.18 -15.77
CA VAL A 470 -10.69 7.76 -15.07
C VAL A 470 -10.22 9.06 -15.75
N SER A 471 -10.33 9.15 -17.08
CA SER A 471 -10.00 10.37 -17.84
C SER A 471 -10.84 11.59 -17.45
N ASP A 472 -11.98 11.39 -16.79
CA ASP A 472 -12.88 12.47 -16.38
C ASP A 472 -12.38 13.17 -15.10
N PHE A 473 -11.40 12.60 -14.39
CA PHE A 473 -10.83 13.18 -13.17
C PHE A 473 -9.69 14.15 -13.47
N ARG A 474 -9.61 15.18 -12.63
CA ARG A 474 -8.54 16.18 -12.68
C ARG A 474 -7.19 15.54 -12.38
N GLU A 475 -6.14 16.12 -12.95
CA GLU A 475 -4.78 15.87 -12.47
C GLU A 475 -4.70 16.27 -10.99
N GLY A 476 -4.16 15.39 -10.14
CA GLY A 476 -4.16 15.63 -8.69
C GLY A 476 -3.81 14.40 -7.86
N GLY A 477 -2.87 13.59 -8.33
CA GLY A 477 -2.37 12.41 -7.61
C GLY A 477 -1.29 11.71 -8.40
N ASP A 478 -1.09 10.42 -8.11
CA ASP A 478 -0.03 9.58 -8.68
C ASP A 478 -0.54 8.41 -9.54
N GLY A 479 -1.83 8.43 -9.90
CA GLY A 479 -2.53 7.37 -10.64
C GLY A 479 -3.19 6.31 -9.73
N THR A 480 -2.89 6.32 -8.43
CA THR A 480 -3.58 5.47 -7.44
C THR A 480 -4.06 6.27 -6.24
N VAL A 481 -3.20 7.12 -5.67
CA VAL A 481 -3.42 7.90 -4.48
C VAL A 481 -3.61 9.36 -4.86
N PRO A 482 -4.75 9.97 -4.53
CA PRO A 482 -4.96 11.39 -4.75
C PRO A 482 -4.12 12.23 -3.78
N GLU A 483 -3.76 13.44 -4.19
CA GLU A 483 -2.93 14.38 -3.44
C GLU A 483 -3.49 14.67 -2.04
N SER A 484 -4.81 14.81 -1.93
CA SER A 484 -5.52 14.94 -0.66
C SER A 484 -5.15 13.84 0.34
N SER A 485 -5.16 12.57 -0.09
CA SER A 485 -4.77 11.44 0.77
C SER A 485 -3.26 11.37 0.96
N GLY A 486 -2.48 11.61 -0.09
CA GLY A 486 -1.02 11.63 -0.02
C GLY A 486 -0.46 12.69 0.92
N SER A 487 -1.17 13.80 1.13
CA SER A 487 -0.78 14.92 2.00
C SER A 487 -1.56 14.97 3.32
N ALA A 488 -2.37 13.95 3.63
CA ALA A 488 -3.31 13.96 4.75
C ALA A 488 -2.67 13.78 6.13
N LEU A 489 -1.40 13.38 6.23
CA LEU A 489 -0.76 13.21 7.54
C LEU A 489 -0.67 14.56 8.27
N ARG A 490 -1.06 14.54 9.54
CA ARG A 490 -1.09 15.68 10.46
C ARG A 490 -0.63 15.16 11.82
N GLY A 491 0.25 15.90 12.50
CA GLY A 491 0.76 15.49 13.80
C GLY A 491 1.67 16.55 14.40
N ASP A 492 1.85 16.48 15.72
CA ASP A 492 2.62 17.45 16.51
C ASP A 492 4.14 17.29 16.35
N GLY A 493 4.58 16.29 15.59
CA GLY A 493 5.98 16.02 15.26
C GLY A 493 6.53 16.93 14.16
N SER A 494 7.85 16.92 13.97
CA SER A 494 8.49 17.60 12.86
C SER A 494 8.21 16.83 11.56
N ILE A 495 7.14 17.20 10.85
CA ILE A 495 6.78 16.63 9.55
C ILE A 495 7.39 17.48 8.44
N ILE A 496 8.17 16.86 7.57
CA ILE A 496 8.57 17.47 6.29
C ILE A 496 7.78 16.76 5.19
N ILE A 497 6.88 17.50 4.56
CA ILE A 497 6.05 17.02 3.44
C ILE A 497 6.55 17.68 2.15
N SER A 498 6.83 16.87 1.13
CA SER A 498 7.20 17.35 -0.21
C SER A 498 6.27 16.79 -1.29
N GLY A 499 5.73 17.66 -2.13
CA GLY A 499 4.98 17.28 -3.31
C GLY A 499 5.92 17.10 -4.51
N MET A 500 5.95 15.90 -5.08
CA MET A 500 6.63 15.60 -6.34
C MET A 500 5.65 15.71 -7.50
N ARG A 501 6.16 15.92 -8.72
CA ARG A 501 5.31 16.11 -9.91
C ARG A 501 5.42 14.95 -10.88
N LYS A 502 4.26 14.42 -11.28
CA LYS A 502 4.07 13.48 -12.39
C LYS A 502 4.87 12.18 -12.25
N TYR A 503 5.04 11.70 -11.03
CA TYR A 503 5.58 10.36 -10.78
C TYR A 503 4.47 9.37 -10.55
N ASP A 504 4.52 8.27 -11.30
CA ASP A 504 3.66 7.12 -11.08
C ASP A 504 3.89 6.51 -9.70
N HIS A 505 2.80 6.05 -9.09
CA HIS A 505 2.77 5.40 -7.78
C HIS A 505 3.76 4.23 -7.67
N GLN A 506 3.75 3.31 -8.64
CA GLN A 506 4.54 2.07 -8.57
C GLN A 506 6.03 2.35 -8.75
N ASP A 507 6.35 3.20 -9.71
CA ASP A 507 7.72 3.46 -10.17
C ASP A 507 8.35 4.72 -9.54
N VAL A 508 7.75 5.29 -8.50
CA VAL A 508 8.24 6.51 -7.86
C VAL A 508 9.70 6.38 -7.38
N TYR A 509 10.09 5.20 -6.89
CA TYR A 509 11.46 4.92 -6.46
C TYR A 509 12.43 4.62 -7.60
N LYS A 510 12.00 4.66 -8.87
CA LYS A 510 12.90 4.73 -10.02
C LYS A 510 13.33 6.16 -10.32
N LYS A 511 12.73 7.16 -9.67
CA LYS A 511 12.99 8.58 -9.92
C LYS A 511 14.09 9.11 -9.00
N ARG A 512 15.02 9.85 -9.59
CA ARG A 512 16.20 10.40 -8.91
C ARG A 512 15.81 11.30 -7.73
N GLU A 513 14.87 12.21 -7.95
CA GLU A 513 14.36 13.15 -6.94
C GLU A 513 13.79 12.44 -5.70
N ALA A 514 13.03 11.35 -5.90
CA ALA A 514 12.47 10.57 -4.80
C ALA A 514 13.55 9.91 -3.94
N ARG A 515 14.57 9.35 -4.59
CA ARG A 515 15.70 8.73 -3.91
C ARG A 515 16.58 9.78 -3.20
N ASP A 516 16.82 10.93 -3.82
CA ASP A 516 17.57 12.04 -3.22
C ASP A 516 16.88 12.60 -1.98
N PHE A 517 15.55 12.66 -2.01
CA PHE A 517 14.74 13.01 -0.84
C PHE A 517 14.97 12.02 0.32
N ILE A 518 14.94 10.71 0.04
CA ILE A 518 15.17 9.68 1.07
C ILE A 518 16.57 9.80 1.67
N VAL A 519 17.60 9.90 0.83
CA VAL A 519 18.99 10.05 1.30
C VAL A 519 19.14 11.32 2.15
N THR A 520 18.54 12.43 1.71
CA THR A 520 18.54 13.69 2.46
C THR A 520 17.85 13.53 3.81
N ALA A 521 16.69 12.87 3.85
CA ALA A 521 15.95 12.61 5.08
C ALA A 521 16.76 11.76 6.07
N ILE A 522 17.39 10.67 5.61
CA ILE A 522 18.24 9.81 6.45
C ILE A 522 19.38 10.62 7.07
N ARG A 523 20.03 11.48 6.29
CA ARG A 523 21.13 12.33 6.79
C ARG A 523 20.67 13.36 7.79
N ASN A 524 19.49 13.95 7.57
CA ASN A 524 18.91 14.90 8.50
C ASN A 524 18.54 14.23 9.82
N LEU A 525 18.00 13.01 9.78
CA LEU A 525 17.73 12.19 10.98
C LEU A 525 19.02 11.87 11.75
N ALA A 526 20.07 11.43 11.04
CA ALA A 526 21.37 11.15 11.63
C ALA A 526 22.00 12.42 12.24
N LEU A 527 21.95 13.55 11.55
CA LEU A 527 22.46 14.82 12.04
C LEU A 527 21.69 15.31 13.27
N LYS A 528 20.35 15.15 13.29
CA LYS A 528 19.51 15.44 14.44
C LYS A 528 19.96 14.63 15.67
N LEU A 529 20.19 13.33 15.50
CA LEU A 529 20.68 12.47 16.59
C LEU A 529 22.05 12.91 17.11
N ILE A 530 22.97 13.29 16.22
CA ILE A 530 24.29 13.83 16.62
C ILE A 530 24.10 15.11 17.45
N ILE A 531 23.28 16.05 16.97
CA ILE A 531 23.01 17.31 17.68
C ILE A 531 22.45 17.04 19.08
N GLU A 532 21.48 16.13 19.19
CA GLU A 532 20.86 15.76 20.47
C GLU A 532 21.91 15.17 21.43
N LYS A 533 22.75 14.24 20.97
CA LYS A 533 23.79 13.63 21.80
C LYS A 533 24.90 14.58 22.21
N VAL A 534 25.25 15.54 21.36
CA VAL A 534 26.18 16.63 21.70
C VAL A 534 25.57 17.51 22.80
N LYS A 535 24.29 17.88 22.68
CA LYS A 535 23.59 18.71 23.68
C LYS A 535 23.49 18.01 25.04
N GLU A 536 23.28 16.70 25.06
CA GLU A 536 23.24 15.87 26.27
C GLU A 536 24.61 15.77 27.00
N GLY A 537 25.72 16.25 26.40
CA GLY A 537 27.08 16.07 26.91
C GLY A 537 27.98 17.31 26.94
N TYR A 538 27.42 18.53 26.96
CA TYR A 538 28.11 19.84 27.07
C TYR A 538 29.40 19.99 26.23
N VAL A 539 29.23 20.24 24.94
CA VAL A 539 30.25 20.91 24.12
C VAL A 539 29.92 22.40 24.09
N ASP A 540 30.91 23.26 24.32
CA ASP A 540 30.80 24.70 24.10
C ASP A 540 30.33 24.94 22.65
N THR A 541 29.13 25.49 22.50
CA THR A 541 28.47 25.75 21.21
C THR A 541 29.31 26.61 20.27
N ALA A 542 30.35 27.29 20.77
CA ALA A 542 31.30 28.06 19.98
C ALA A 542 32.29 27.20 19.13
N LYS A 543 32.41 25.89 19.38
CA LYS A 543 33.30 24.97 18.64
C LYS A 543 32.58 24.03 17.65
N TRP A 544 31.26 24.19 17.44
CA TRP A 544 30.38 23.23 16.75
C TRP A 544 30.13 23.45 15.25
#